data_AF-A0A7X7KI18-F1
#
_entry.id   AF-A0A7X7KI18-F1
#
_cell.length_a   1.000
_cell.length_b   1.000
_cell.length_c   1.000
_cell.angle_alpha   90.00
_cell.angle_beta   90.00
_cell.angle_gamma   90.00
#
_symmetry.space_group_name_H-M   'P 1'
#
loop_
_entity.id
_entity.type
_entity.pdbx_description
1 polymer ?
#
loop_
_entity_poly.entity_id
_entity_poly.type
_entity_poly.pdbx_seq_one_letter_code
_entity_poly.pdbx_strand_id
1 'polypeptide(L)' 'MRFDVLTLFPDIFEGYLGQSLLKRAIQAGLVEVHRHN' A
#
# COMPACT_ATOMS: atom_id res chain seq x y z
N MET A 1 7.50 -4.22 -7.42
CA MET A 1 8.25 -3.59 -6.32
C MET A 1 7.49 -3.82 -5.02
N ARG A 2 8.18 -4.18 -3.93
CA ARG A 2 7.55 -4.52 -2.66
C ARG A 2 7.79 -3.42 -1.63
N PHE A 3 6.74 -3.00 -0.95
CA PHE A 3 6.80 -2.06 0.16
C PHE A 3 6.29 -2.76 1.42
N ASP A 4 7.17 -2.90 2.41
CA ASP A 4 6.78 -3.35 3.74
C ASP A 4 6.66 -2.11 4.64
N VAL A 5 5.46 -1.89 5.19
CA VAL A 5 5.16 -0.78 6.08
C VAL A 5 5.03 -1.33 7.50
N LEU A 6 6.02 -1.02 8.34
CA LEU A 6 5.95 -1.26 9.79
C LEU A 6 5.45 0.01 10.47
N THR A 7 4.31 -0.09 11.12
CA THR A 7 3.66 1.04 11.79
C THR A 7 2.69 0.52 12.84
N LEU A 8 2.54 1.28 13.92
CA LEU A 8 1.50 1.02 14.94
C LEU A 8 0.08 1.34 14.43
N PHE A 9 -0.03 2.00 13.27
CA PHE A 9 -1.30 2.44 12.69
C PHE A 9 -1.38 2.08 11.19
N PRO A 10 -1.60 0.80 10.84
CA PRO A 10 -1.64 0.34 9.45
C PRO A 10 -2.86 0.88 8.67
N ASP A 11 -3.97 1.14 9.35
CA ASP A 11 -5.25 1.49 8.73
C ASP A 11 -5.23 2.88 8.06
N ILE A 12 -4.35 3.78 8.51
CA ILE A 12 -4.17 5.10 7.91
C ILE A 12 -3.75 4.97 6.43
N PHE A 13 -3.03 3.90 6.09
CA PHE A 13 -2.53 3.68 4.75
C PHE A 13 -3.62 3.16 3.78
N GLU A 14 -4.75 2.63 4.23
CA GLU A 14 -5.81 2.17 3.30
C GLU A 14 -6.33 3.30 2.41
N GLY A 15 -6.55 4.47 3.00
CA GLY A 15 -7.02 5.65 2.28
C GLY A 15 -6.03 6.13 1.21
N TYR A 16 -4.72 6.04 1.48
CA TYR A 16 -3.68 6.50 0.55
C TYR A 16 -3.33 5.47 -0.52
N LEU A 17 -3.28 4.19 -0.15
CA LEU A 17 -2.95 3.09 -1.06
C LEU A 17 -4.05 2.86 -2.11
N GLY A 18 -5.29 3.24 -1.81
CA GLY A 18 -6.43 3.12 -2.72
C GLY A 18 -6.61 4.26 -3.72
N GLN A 19 -5.71 5.25 -3.79
CA GLN A 19 -5.91 6.48 -4.57
C GLN A 19 -4.92 6.62 -5.73
N SER A 20 -5.35 7.34 -6.78
CA SER A 20 -4.50 7.85 -7.87
C SER A 20 -3.62 6.77 -8.56
N LEU A 21 -2.38 7.13 -8.91
CA LEU A 21 -1.37 6.26 -9.55
C LEU A 21 -1.04 5.02 -8.73
N LEU A 22 -1.05 5.13 -7.40
CA LEU A 22 -0.68 4.02 -6.54
C LEU A 22 -1.72 2.89 -6.61
N LYS A 23 -3.01 3.23 -6.63
CA LYS A 23 -4.09 2.27 -6.91
C LYS A 23 -3.87 1.54 -8.24
N ARG A 24 -3.56 2.29 -9.30
CA ARG A 24 -3.37 1.73 -10.65
C ARG A 24 -2.14 0.82 -10.69
N ALA A 25 -1.06 1.19 -10.00
CA ALA A 25 0.15 0.39 -9.92
C ALA A 25 -0.06 -0.92 -9.14
N ILE A 26 -0.83 -0.88 -8.04
CA ILE A 26 -1.21 -2.07 -7.29
C ILE A 26 -2.13 -2.98 -8.13
N GLN A 27 -3.14 -2.41 -8.79
CA GLN A 27 -4.03 -3.17 -9.70
C GLN A 27 -3.29 -3.79 -10.89
N ALA A 28 -2.26 -3.12 -11.40
CA ALA A 28 -1.40 -3.63 -12.47
C ALA A 28 -0.36 -4.65 -11.96
N GLY A 29 -0.36 -5.01 -10.67
CA GLY A 29 0.59 -5.95 -10.07
C GLY A 29 2.04 -5.43 -10.03
N LEU A 30 2.25 -4.13 -10.29
CA LEU A 30 3.57 -3.51 -10.30
C LEU A 30 4.09 -3.24 -8.89
N VAL A 31 3.16 -3.11 -7.93
CA VAL A 31 3.44 -2.77 -6.52
C VAL A 31 2.66 -3.69 -5.59
N GLU A 32 3.35 -4.32 -4.64
CA GLU A 32 2.77 -5.03 -3.51
C GLU A 32 3.07 -4.28 -2.21
N VAL A 33 2.04 -4.12 -1.37
CA VAL A 33 2.17 -3.43 -0.07
C VAL A 33 1.75 -4.38 1.04
N HIS A 34 2.69 -4.73 1.91
CA HIS A 34 2.46 -5.55 3.09
C HIS A 34 2.57 -4.68 4.34
N ARG A 35 1.60 -4.82 5.23
CA ARG A 35 1.52 -4.06 6.48
C ARG A 35 1.80 -5.01 7.63
N HIS A 36 2.70 -4.61 8.51
CA HIS A 36 3.08 -5.37 9.70
C HIS A 36 2.81 -4.52 10.94
N ASN A 37 2.22 -5.14 11.97
CA ASN A 37 1.94 -4.52 13.26
C ASN A 37 3.17 -4.52 14.16
#